data_AF-A0A821XAM1-F1
#
_entry.id   AF-A0A821XAM1-F1
#
_cell.length_a   1.000
_cell.length_b   1.000
_cell.length_c   1.000
_cell.angle_alpha   90.00
_cell.angle_beta   90.00
_cell.angle_gamma   90.00
#
_symmetry.space_group_name_H-M   'P 1'
#
loop_
_entity.id
_entity.type
_entity.pdbx_description
1 polymer ?
#
loop_
_entity_poly.entity_id
_entity_poly.type
_entity_poly.pdbx_seq_one_letter_code
_entity_poly.pdbx_strand_id
1 'polypeptide(L)'
;MVCYMGFIYTKEKYATTKIIFRCQNRSCKARCHTNLSMDTFLSQPTDHNHAPSPERIPVIELHSEIKARAVTSEESTSVILHSSLRTLPLSATSELPRTEMLKQTIRRQRQTPATTSTDDLTDDLRKTYRGEDFLLHEEKDMIIFTTKSCLFHFGQSVWRHVQNKGLSAKYKEDENFRLNVKMLIGLAYLPLSDVITGFDLVASEFDDDAECLLDYFEKTWIGEPRRR
;
A
#
# COMPACT_ATOMS: atom_id res chain seq x y z
N MET A 1 2.35 11.06 -10.38
CA MET A 1 3.61 11.36 -9.65
C MET A 1 4.07 12.72 -10.10
N VAL A 2 4.75 13.49 -9.25
CA VAL A 2 5.27 14.82 -9.61
C VAL A 2 6.76 14.85 -9.32
N CYS A 3 7.55 15.37 -10.26
CA CYS A 3 8.99 15.58 -10.09
C CYS A 3 9.27 17.08 -10.05
N TYR A 4 10.00 17.56 -9.05
CA TYR A 4 10.32 18.98 -8.90
C TYR A 4 11.65 19.17 -8.17
N MET A 5 12.57 19.95 -8.76
CA MET A 5 13.90 20.27 -8.21
C MET A 5 14.71 19.03 -7.78
N GLY A 6 14.66 17.95 -8.56
CA GLY A 6 15.38 16.71 -8.24
C GLY A 6 14.70 15.83 -7.17
N PHE A 7 13.53 16.22 -6.68
CA PHE A 7 12.73 15.45 -5.72
C PHE A 7 11.51 14.83 -6.39
N ILE A 8 11.14 13.64 -5.91
CA ILE A 8 10.00 12.86 -6.41
C ILE A 8 8.90 12.85 -5.35
N TYR A 9 7.68 13.17 -5.78
CA TYR A 9 6.52 13.23 -4.92
C TYR A 9 5.41 12.28 -5.38
N THR A 10 4.80 11.60 -4.42
CA THR A 10 3.64 10.74 -4.62
C THR A 10 2.39 11.41 -4.07
N LYS A 11 1.24 11.16 -4.70
CA LYS A 11 -0.03 11.73 -4.29
C LYS A 11 -0.39 11.23 -2.89
N GLU A 12 -0.70 12.14 -1.98
CA GLU A 12 -1.13 11.84 -0.61
C GLU A 12 -2.65 11.91 -0.51
N LYS A 13 -3.27 13.02 -0.96
CA LYS A 13 -4.74 13.20 -0.92
C LYS A 13 -5.25 14.27 -1.89
N TYR A 14 -6.53 14.17 -2.24
CA TYR A 14 -7.29 15.29 -2.83
C TYR A 14 -7.84 16.18 -1.71
N ALA A 15 -7.78 17.48 -1.93
CA ALA A 15 -8.54 18.48 -1.19
C ALA A 15 -9.45 19.22 -2.17
N THR A 16 -10.38 20.01 -1.64
CA THR A 16 -11.43 20.68 -2.42
C THR A 16 -10.91 21.51 -3.60
N THR A 17 -9.75 22.14 -3.44
CA THR A 17 -9.16 23.06 -4.44
C THR A 17 -7.75 22.67 -4.89
N LYS A 18 -7.19 21.59 -4.32
CA LYS A 18 -5.77 21.25 -4.52
C LYS A 18 -5.50 19.76 -4.38
N ILE A 19 -4.39 19.32 -4.95
CA ILE A 19 -3.85 17.99 -4.75
C ILE A 19 -2.60 18.12 -3.87
N ILE A 20 -2.56 17.31 -2.82
CA ILE A 20 -1.43 17.29 -1.88
C ILE A 20 -0.56 16.08 -2.21
N PHE A 21 0.73 16.35 -2.39
CA PHE A 21 1.74 15.33 -2.63
C PHE A 21 2.75 15.32 -1.48
N ARG A 22 3.22 14.12 -1.12
CA ARG A 22 4.30 13.91 -0.15
C ARG A 22 5.55 13.41 -0.86
N CYS A 23 6.72 13.68 -0.31
CA CYS A 23 7.97 13.12 -0.82
C CYS A 23 7.91 11.58 -0.84
N GLN A 24 8.43 10.97 -1.90
CA GLN A 24 8.46 9.52 -2.07
C GLN A 24 9.27 8.82 -0.97
N ASN A 25 10.28 9.49 -0.41
CA ASN A 25 11.09 8.94 0.68
C ASN A 25 10.26 8.85 1.97
N ARG A 26 10.08 7.63 2.52
CA ARG A 26 9.24 7.35 3.70
C ARG A 26 9.74 8.02 4.98
N SER A 27 11.04 8.32 5.08
CA SER A 27 11.62 9.06 6.21
C SER A 27 11.50 10.59 6.03
N CYS A 28 11.11 11.07 4.85
CA CYS A 28 10.92 12.49 4.57
C CYS A 28 9.48 12.91 4.87
N LYS A 29 9.31 14.11 5.44
CA LYS A 29 8.00 14.72 5.73
C LYS A 29 7.59 15.80 4.72
N ALA A 30 8.42 16.02 3.69
CA ALA A 30 8.22 17.11 2.77
C ALA A 30 6.95 16.94 1.92
N ARG A 31 6.27 18.06 1.64
CA ARG A 31 5.03 18.12 0.85
C ARG A 31 5.06 19.26 -0.15
N CYS A 32 4.35 19.07 -1.25
CA CYS A 32 4.04 20.11 -2.21
C CYS A 32 2.56 20.03 -2.63
N HIS A 33 2.03 21.15 -3.13
CA HIS A 33 0.64 21.27 -3.51
C HIS A 33 0.53 21.72 -4.96
N THR A 34 -0.36 21.11 -5.72
CA THR A 34 -0.75 21.59 -7.05
C THR A 34 -2.22 21.94 -7.06
N ASN A 35 -2.65 22.68 -8.07
CA ASN A 35 -4.08 22.76 -8.40
C ASN A 35 -4.61 21.41 -8.92
N LEU A 36 -5.93 21.32 -9.12
CA LEU A 36 -6.59 20.08 -9.54
C LEU A 36 -6.20 19.62 -10.95
N SER A 37 -5.81 20.54 -11.84
CA SER A 37 -5.29 20.23 -13.17
C SER A 37 -3.82 19.79 -13.17
N MET A 38 -3.12 19.85 -12.03
CA MET A 38 -1.70 19.54 -11.88
C MET A 38 -0.75 20.38 -12.75
N ASP A 39 -1.20 21.53 -13.25
CA ASP A 39 -0.38 22.41 -14.10
C ASP A 39 0.42 23.45 -13.30
N THR A 40 -0.02 23.77 -12.07
CA THR A 40 0.55 24.86 -11.28
C THR A 40 0.79 24.43 -9.85
N PHE A 41 1.99 24.72 -9.33
CA PHE A 41 2.29 24.59 -7.90
C PHE A 41 1.66 25.73 -7.12
N LEU A 42 0.83 25.39 -6.13
CA LEU A 42 0.14 26.36 -5.28
C LEU A 42 0.98 26.83 -4.08
N SER A 43 2.09 26.13 -3.80
CA SER A 43 3.05 26.52 -2.77
C SER A 43 4.41 25.91 -3.08
N GLN A 44 5.48 26.56 -2.63
CA GLN A 44 6.80 25.94 -2.67
C GLN A 44 6.82 24.67 -1.81
N PRO A 45 7.57 23.63 -2.22
CA PRO A 45 7.72 22.45 -1.39
C PRO A 45 8.41 22.77 -0.08
N THR A 46 7.98 22.11 0.99
CA THR A 46 8.67 22.19 2.29
C THR A 46 10.05 21.53 2.23
N ASP A 47 10.92 21.90 3.16
CA ASP A 47 12.29 21.37 3.24
C ASP A 47 12.35 19.84 3.35
N HIS A 48 13.39 19.28 2.70
CA HIS A 48 13.70 17.86 2.71
C HIS A 48 14.82 17.55 3.70
N ASN A 49 14.79 16.35 4.28
CA ASN A 49 15.86 15.83 5.13
C ASN A 49 16.83 14.91 4.37
N HIS A 50 16.84 14.98 3.05
CA HIS A 50 17.74 14.22 2.19
C HIS A 50 18.09 15.02 0.94
N ALA A 51 19.17 14.63 0.28
CA ALA A 51 19.58 15.23 -0.98
C ALA A 51 18.58 14.90 -2.12
N PRO A 52 18.50 15.76 -3.15
CA PRO A 52 17.80 15.45 -4.38
C PRO A 52 18.48 14.28 -5.12
N SER A 53 17.71 13.56 -5.93
CA SER A 53 18.18 12.44 -6.76
C SER A 53 17.78 12.67 -8.22
N PRO A 54 18.43 13.62 -8.90
CA PRO A 54 18.10 13.95 -10.28
C PRO A 54 18.33 12.80 -11.25
N GLU A 55 19.29 11.90 -10.97
CA GLU A 55 19.61 10.74 -11.81
C GLU A 55 18.47 9.70 -11.85
N ARG A 56 17.64 9.68 -10.80
CA ARG A 56 16.52 8.74 -10.68
C ARG A 56 15.27 9.19 -11.46
N ILE A 57 15.11 10.50 -11.68
CA ILE A 57 13.97 11.06 -12.43
C ILE A 57 13.85 10.45 -13.84
N PRO A 58 14.89 10.48 -14.70
CA PRO A 58 14.80 9.93 -16.06
C PRO A 58 14.56 8.41 -16.06
N VAL A 59 14.98 7.67 -15.03
CA VAL A 59 14.66 6.24 -14.88
C VAL A 59 13.16 6.03 -14.62
N ILE A 60 12.52 6.89 -13.83
CA ILE A 60 11.08 6.78 -13.59
C ILE A 60 10.28 7.18 -14.83
N GLU A 61 10.71 8.22 -15.53
CA GLU A 61 10.13 8.63 -16.80
C GLU A 61 10.23 7.51 -17.84
N LEU A 62 11.40 6.88 -17.97
CA LEU A 62 11.62 5.70 -18.78
C LEU A 62 10.63 4.57 -18.43
N HIS A 63 10.45 4.28 -17.15
CA HIS A 63 9.48 3.28 -16.70
C HIS A 63 8.05 3.64 -17.08
N SER A 64 7.68 4.91 -16.98
CA SER A 64 6.35 5.40 -17.36
C SER A 64 6.14 5.27 -18.87
N GLU A 65 7.13 5.64 -19.67
CA GLU A 65 7.11 5.50 -21.13
C GLU A 65 7.00 4.02 -21.54
N ILE A 66 7.84 3.14 -20.98
CA ILE A 66 7.81 1.70 -21.25
C ILE A 66 6.43 1.13 -20.93
N LYS A 67 5.81 1.52 -19.82
CA LYS A 67 4.46 1.06 -19.45
C LYS A 67 3.41 1.56 -20.44
N ALA A 68 3.43 2.84 -20.80
CA ALA A 68 2.49 3.41 -21.75
C ALA A 68 2.61 2.73 -23.12
N ARG A 69 3.83 2.63 -23.65
CA ARG A 69 4.10 1.96 -24.93
C ARG A 69 3.76 0.49 -24.92
N ALA A 70 3.98 -0.21 -23.80
CA ALA A 70 3.64 -1.64 -23.72
C ALA A 70 2.15 -1.90 -23.93
N VAL A 71 1.28 -0.95 -23.55
CA VAL A 71 -0.18 -1.04 -23.71
C VAL A 71 -0.62 -0.57 -25.11
N THR A 72 0.00 0.47 -25.66
CA THR A 72 -0.47 1.10 -26.91
C THR A 72 0.20 0.57 -28.19
N SER A 73 1.38 -0.05 -28.08
CA SER A 73 2.22 -0.44 -29.24
C SER A 73 2.28 -1.96 -29.43
N GLU A 74 2.26 -2.38 -30.71
CA GLU A 74 2.45 -3.78 -31.15
C GLU A 74 3.93 -4.21 -31.27
N GLU A 75 4.88 -3.30 -31.04
CA GLU A 75 6.33 -3.58 -31.15
C GLU A 75 6.78 -4.78 -30.30
N SER A 76 7.92 -5.42 -30.58
CA SER A 76 8.40 -6.48 -29.69
C SER A 76 8.89 -5.92 -28.34
N THR A 77 8.91 -6.76 -27.29
CA THR A 77 9.47 -6.37 -25.98
C THR A 77 10.89 -5.83 -26.09
N SER A 78 11.72 -6.44 -26.95
CA SER A 78 13.10 -6.02 -27.16
C SER A 78 13.16 -4.65 -27.83
N VAL A 79 12.29 -4.39 -28.82
CA VAL A 79 12.24 -3.08 -29.51
C VAL A 79 11.84 -1.98 -28.54
N ILE A 80 10.79 -2.19 -27.73
CA ILE A 80 10.37 -1.21 -26.71
C ILE A 80 11.51 -0.92 -25.74
N LEU A 81 12.14 -1.96 -25.21
CA LEU A 81 13.23 -1.80 -24.26
C LEU A 81 14.43 -1.04 -24.85
N HIS A 82 14.95 -1.47 -26.00
CA HIS A 82 16.16 -0.90 -26.58
C HIS A 82 15.96 0.54 -27.08
N SER A 83 14.79 0.85 -27.65
CA SER A 83 14.47 2.22 -28.06
C SER A 83 14.33 3.16 -26.87
N SER A 84 13.66 2.72 -25.80
CA SER A 84 13.50 3.53 -24.57
C SER A 84 14.85 3.71 -23.85
N LEU A 85 15.70 2.68 -23.76
CA LEU A 85 17.02 2.81 -23.14
C LEU A 85 17.94 3.78 -23.88
N ARG A 86 17.73 4.02 -25.18
CA ARG A 86 18.55 4.94 -25.96
C ARG A 86 18.32 6.41 -25.60
N THR A 87 17.15 6.75 -25.05
CA THR A 87 16.84 8.12 -24.61
C THR A 87 17.36 8.41 -23.20
N LEU A 88 17.84 7.39 -22.49
CA LEU A 88 18.29 7.53 -21.10
C LEU A 88 19.71 8.14 -21.03
N PRO A 89 19.94 9.17 -20.20
CA PRO A 89 21.28 9.70 -19.93
C PRO A 89 22.21 8.66 -19.29
N LEU A 90 23.50 8.67 -19.66
CA LEU A 90 24.50 7.76 -19.08
C LEU A 90 24.63 7.91 -17.56
N SER A 91 24.46 9.11 -17.02
CA SER A 91 24.48 9.39 -15.57
C SER A 91 23.37 8.67 -14.81
N ALA A 92 22.26 8.36 -15.47
CA ALA A 92 21.11 7.68 -14.85
C ALA A 92 21.21 6.14 -14.91
N THR A 93 22.22 5.59 -15.58
CA THR A 93 22.34 4.14 -15.79
C THR A 93 22.58 3.36 -14.50
N SER A 94 23.20 3.96 -13.48
CA SER A 94 23.43 3.35 -12.18
C SER A 94 22.14 3.08 -11.39
N GLU A 95 21.08 3.83 -11.68
CA GLU A 95 19.76 3.70 -11.04
C GLU A 95 18.84 2.73 -11.80
N LEU A 96 19.29 2.17 -12.93
CA LEU A 96 18.47 1.26 -13.73
C LEU A 96 18.26 -0.10 -13.03
N PRO A 97 17.01 -0.60 -13.04
CA PRO A 97 16.75 -1.99 -12.71
C PRO A 97 17.35 -2.94 -13.75
N ARG A 98 17.44 -4.22 -13.39
CA ARG A 98 17.88 -5.28 -14.32
C ARG A 98 16.98 -5.31 -15.55
N THR A 99 17.59 -5.49 -16.73
CA THR A 99 16.88 -5.53 -18.02
C THR A 99 15.75 -6.56 -18.06
N GLU A 100 15.93 -7.72 -17.42
CA GLU A 100 14.89 -8.74 -17.32
C GLU A 100 13.64 -8.27 -16.55
N MET A 101 13.80 -7.41 -15.54
CA MET A 101 12.68 -6.79 -14.83
C MET A 101 11.89 -5.84 -15.73
N LEU A 102 12.59 -5.11 -16.61
CA LEU A 102 11.97 -4.23 -17.59
C LEU A 102 11.19 -5.03 -18.64
N LYS A 103 11.77 -6.12 -19.15
CA LYS A 103 11.06 -7.06 -20.05
C LYS A 103 9.83 -7.66 -19.39
N GLN A 104 9.94 -8.07 -18.12
CA GLN A 104 8.81 -8.62 -17.37
C GLN A 104 7.71 -7.55 -17.17
N THR A 105 8.08 -6.30 -16.91
CA THR A 105 7.14 -5.17 -16.82
C THR A 105 6.37 -5.01 -18.12
N ILE A 106 7.04 -5.00 -19.28
CA ILE A 106 6.38 -4.91 -20.59
C ILE A 106 5.40 -6.06 -20.81
N ARG A 107 5.82 -7.29 -20.54
CA ARG A 107 4.97 -8.49 -20.70
C ARG A 107 3.73 -8.42 -19.82
N ARG A 108 3.88 -8.01 -18.55
CA ARG A 108 2.75 -7.83 -17.61
C ARG A 108 1.77 -6.77 -18.09
N GLN A 109 2.27 -5.62 -18.56
CA GLN A 109 1.39 -4.55 -19.05
C GLN A 109 0.56 -4.98 -20.26
N ARG A 110 1.12 -5.79 -21.17
CA ARG A 110 0.39 -6.35 -22.31
C ARG A 110 -0.70 -7.34 -21.95
N GLN A 111 -0.50 -8.07 -20.86
CA GLN A 111 -1.46 -9.03 -20.34
C GLN A 111 -2.50 -8.38 -19.42
N THR A 112 -2.31 -7.10 -19.06
CA THR A 112 -3.25 -6.39 -18.20
C THR A 112 -4.48 -6.01 -19.03
N PRO A 113 -5.68 -6.54 -18.74
CA PRO A 113 -6.88 -6.14 -19.45
C PRO A 113 -7.13 -4.65 -19.26
N ALA A 114 -7.60 -3.96 -20.32
CA ALA A 114 -7.94 -2.56 -20.25
C ALA A 114 -9.02 -2.33 -19.18
N THR A 115 -8.78 -1.40 -18.27
CA THR A 115 -9.73 -1.08 -17.19
C THR A 115 -10.98 -0.43 -17.78
N THR A 116 -12.01 -1.22 -18.04
CA THR A 116 -13.35 -0.71 -18.33
C THR A 116 -13.90 -0.09 -17.05
N SER A 117 -14.15 1.21 -17.04
CA SER A 117 -14.88 1.86 -15.95
C SER A 117 -16.33 1.37 -15.95
N THR A 118 -16.79 0.74 -14.86
CA THR A 118 -17.80 1.24 -13.90
C THR A 118 -18.36 0.10 -13.06
N ASP A 119 -18.30 0.28 -11.73
CA ASP A 119 -19.05 -0.37 -10.66
C ASP A 119 -18.99 -1.88 -10.39
N ASP A 120 -18.49 -2.72 -11.29
CA ASP A 120 -18.47 -4.16 -11.02
C ASP A 120 -17.05 -4.75 -10.93
N LEU A 121 -16.77 -5.42 -9.82
CA LEU A 121 -15.53 -6.16 -9.60
C LEU A 121 -15.46 -7.33 -10.57
N THR A 122 -14.61 -7.21 -11.59
CA THR A 122 -14.39 -8.29 -12.57
C THR A 122 -13.91 -9.57 -11.87
N ASP A 123 -14.31 -10.73 -12.39
CA ASP A 123 -13.95 -12.05 -11.84
C ASP A 123 -12.44 -12.23 -11.65
N ASP A 124 -11.63 -11.61 -12.52
CA ASP A 124 -10.16 -11.64 -12.44
C ASP A 124 -9.62 -10.95 -11.18
N LEU A 125 -10.36 -10.00 -10.60
CA LEU A 125 -10.00 -9.31 -9.34
C LEU A 125 -10.59 -10.02 -8.11
N ARG A 126 -11.56 -10.91 -8.31
CA ARG A 126 -12.19 -11.69 -7.23
C ARG A 126 -11.34 -12.89 -6.81
N LYS A 127 -10.34 -13.29 -7.61
CA LYS A 127 -9.48 -14.46 -7.38
C LYS A 127 -8.00 -14.10 -7.33
N THR A 128 -7.23 -14.90 -6.59
CA THR A 128 -5.78 -14.85 -6.62
C THR A 128 -5.23 -15.43 -7.93
N TYR A 129 -3.94 -15.18 -8.22
CA TYR A 129 -3.23 -15.82 -9.34
C TYR A 129 -3.18 -17.36 -9.27
N ARG A 130 -3.52 -17.94 -8.10
CA ARG A 130 -3.62 -19.39 -7.89
C ARG A 130 -5.06 -19.92 -8.04
N GLY A 131 -6.02 -19.04 -8.32
CA GLY A 131 -7.45 -19.39 -8.44
C GLY A 131 -8.22 -19.45 -7.13
N GLU A 132 -7.61 -19.11 -5.99
CA GLU A 132 -8.30 -19.02 -4.69
C GLU A 132 -9.17 -17.76 -4.62
N ASP A 133 -10.33 -17.85 -3.96
CA ASP A 133 -11.18 -16.67 -3.68
C ASP A 133 -10.40 -15.63 -2.86
N PHE A 134 -10.36 -14.42 -3.38
CA PHE A 134 -9.64 -13.28 -2.79
C PHE A 134 -10.59 -12.18 -2.33
N LEU A 135 -11.82 -12.14 -2.84
CA LEU A 135 -12.87 -11.28 -2.32
C LEU A 135 -13.58 -12.01 -1.17
N LEU A 136 -13.25 -11.66 0.07
CA LEU A 136 -13.84 -12.29 1.26
C LEU A 136 -15.20 -11.68 1.60
N HIS A 137 -15.36 -10.38 1.41
CA HIS A 137 -16.56 -9.63 1.77
C HIS A 137 -16.78 -8.47 0.79
N GLU A 138 -18.04 -8.29 0.40
CA GLU A 138 -18.49 -7.27 -0.55
C GLU A 138 -19.84 -6.71 -0.07
N GLU A 139 -19.80 -5.51 0.50
CA GLU A 139 -20.96 -4.69 0.87
C GLU A 139 -20.78 -3.28 0.28
N LYS A 140 -21.87 -2.50 0.24
CA LYS A 140 -21.90 -1.18 -0.44
C LYS A 140 -20.80 -0.22 0.04
N ASP A 141 -20.45 -0.27 1.31
CA ASP A 141 -19.49 0.64 1.94
C ASP A 141 -18.15 -0.05 2.27
N MET A 142 -18.01 -1.35 2.00
CA MET A 142 -16.87 -2.14 2.44
C MET A 142 -16.57 -3.32 1.52
N ILE A 143 -15.34 -3.37 1.02
CA ILE A 143 -14.83 -4.48 0.20
C ILE A 143 -13.53 -4.98 0.84
N ILE A 144 -13.47 -6.28 1.13
CA ILE A 144 -12.31 -6.88 1.80
C ILE A 144 -11.66 -7.91 0.89
N PHE A 145 -10.42 -7.59 0.51
CA PHE A 145 -9.56 -8.45 -0.28
C PHE A 145 -8.60 -9.24 0.61
N THR A 146 -8.92 -10.50 0.86
CA THR A 146 -8.06 -11.46 1.55
C THR A 146 -8.48 -12.88 1.21
N THR A 147 -7.57 -13.84 1.32
CA THR A 147 -7.93 -15.26 1.30
C THR A 147 -8.38 -15.72 2.69
N LYS A 148 -9.19 -16.79 2.73
CA LYS A 148 -9.54 -17.47 3.99
C LYS A 148 -8.31 -17.99 4.74
N SER A 149 -7.28 -18.42 3.99
CA SER A 149 -6.02 -18.89 4.56
C SER A 149 -5.25 -17.77 5.27
N CYS A 150 -5.19 -16.57 4.69
CA CYS A 150 -4.58 -15.41 5.34
C CYS A 150 -5.28 -15.03 6.65
N LEU A 151 -6.62 -14.97 6.65
CA LEU A 151 -7.39 -14.68 7.87
C LEU A 151 -7.19 -15.76 8.95
N PHE A 152 -7.18 -17.04 8.55
CA PHE A 152 -6.90 -18.14 9.46
C PHE A 152 -5.51 -17.99 10.10
N HIS A 153 -4.47 -17.71 9.30
CA HIS A 153 -3.11 -17.52 9.82
C HIS A 153 -2.94 -16.27 10.68
N PHE A 154 -3.69 -15.20 10.39
CA PHE A 154 -3.76 -14.02 11.24
C PHE A 154 -4.35 -14.38 12.62
N GLY A 155 -5.53 -14.99 12.66
CA GLY A 155 -6.15 -15.45 13.90
C GLY A 155 -5.26 -16.44 14.67
N GLN A 156 -4.59 -17.36 13.97
CA GLN A 156 -3.61 -18.27 14.58
C GLN A 156 -2.40 -17.54 15.18
N SER A 157 -1.99 -16.41 14.61
CA SER A 157 -0.87 -15.63 15.15
C SER A 157 -1.26 -14.88 16.41
N VAL A 158 -2.50 -14.38 16.50
CA VAL A 158 -3.06 -13.84 17.74
C VAL A 158 -3.19 -14.93 18.80
N TRP A 159 -3.76 -16.09 18.43
CA TRP A 159 -3.91 -17.24 19.33
C TRP A 159 -2.58 -17.73 19.88
N ARG A 160 -1.54 -17.88 19.04
CA ARG A 160 -0.19 -18.23 19.50
C ARG A 160 0.34 -17.24 20.53
N HIS A 161 0.05 -15.95 20.37
CA HIS A 161 0.47 -14.95 21.35
C HIS A 161 -0.27 -15.09 22.68
N VAL A 162 -1.59 -15.30 22.64
CA VAL A 162 -2.42 -15.62 23.84
C VAL A 162 -1.83 -16.81 24.58
N GLN A 163 -1.43 -17.86 23.86
CA GLN A 163 -0.81 -19.04 24.46
C GLN A 163 0.55 -18.74 25.11
N ASN A 164 1.43 -18.04 24.40
CA ASN A 164 2.77 -17.72 24.88
C ASN A 164 2.78 -16.81 26.12
N LYS A 165 1.70 -16.04 26.33
CA LYS A 165 1.53 -15.16 27.49
C LYS A 165 0.79 -15.82 28.66
N GLY A 166 0.48 -17.11 28.57
CA GLY A 166 -0.22 -17.84 29.64
C GLY A 166 -1.72 -17.55 29.73
N LEU A 167 -2.29 -16.80 28.77
CA LEU A 167 -3.69 -16.39 28.76
C LEU A 167 -4.65 -17.47 28.21
N SER A 168 -4.15 -18.71 28.04
CA SER A 168 -4.92 -19.82 27.46
C SER A 168 -6.10 -20.27 28.31
N ALA A 169 -5.93 -20.31 29.64
CA ALA A 169 -7.00 -20.69 30.56
C ALA A 169 -8.09 -19.62 30.56
N LYS A 170 -7.71 -18.34 30.73
CA LYS A 170 -8.60 -17.19 30.64
C LYS A 170 -9.39 -17.19 29.33
N TYR A 171 -8.76 -17.40 28.18
CA TYR A 171 -9.47 -17.50 26.90
C TYR A 171 -10.52 -18.62 26.82
N LYS A 172 -10.34 -19.73 27.54
CA LYS A 172 -11.29 -20.85 27.53
C LYS A 172 -12.44 -20.64 28.51
N GLU A 173 -12.15 -20.03 29.66
CA GLU A 173 -13.06 -19.93 30.80
C GLU A 173 -13.82 -18.60 30.83
N ASP A 174 -13.20 -17.52 30.36
CA ASP A 174 -13.78 -16.18 30.31
C ASP A 174 -14.31 -15.88 28.91
N GLU A 175 -15.63 -15.81 28.79
CA GLU A 175 -16.32 -15.48 27.55
C GLU A 175 -16.05 -14.05 27.09
N ASN A 176 -15.94 -13.09 27.99
CA ASN A 176 -15.70 -11.68 27.67
C ASN A 176 -14.30 -11.51 27.09
N PHE A 177 -13.29 -12.05 27.76
CA PHE A 177 -11.92 -12.06 27.25
C PHE A 177 -11.84 -12.74 25.87
N ARG A 178 -12.49 -13.90 25.71
CA ARG A 178 -12.56 -14.61 24.43
C ARG A 178 -13.21 -13.77 23.34
N LEU A 179 -14.27 -13.04 23.67
CA LEU A 179 -14.96 -12.15 22.72
C LEU A 179 -14.05 -10.98 22.33
N ASN A 180 -13.39 -10.33 23.29
CA ASN A 180 -12.50 -9.20 23.03
C ASN A 180 -11.30 -9.60 22.15
N VAL A 181 -10.74 -10.80 22.35
CA VAL A 181 -9.70 -11.35 21.45
C VAL A 181 -10.23 -11.59 20.04
N LYS A 182 -11.48 -12.05 19.90
CA LYS A 182 -12.12 -12.16 18.58
C LYS A 182 -12.37 -10.79 17.95
N MET A 183 -12.71 -9.78 18.74
CA MET A 183 -12.88 -8.41 18.26
C MET A 183 -11.56 -7.80 17.77
N LEU A 184 -10.42 -8.09 18.41
CA LEU A 184 -9.10 -7.73 17.87
C LEU A 184 -8.88 -8.28 16.46
N ILE A 185 -9.26 -9.54 16.21
CA ILE A 185 -9.20 -10.13 14.87
C ILE A 185 -10.23 -9.45 13.94
N GLY A 186 -11.39 -9.08 14.48
CA GLY A 186 -12.44 -8.33 13.80
C GLY A 186 -12.00 -6.97 13.27
N LEU A 187 -10.96 -6.35 13.82
CA LEU A 187 -10.41 -5.08 13.32
C LEU A 187 -9.93 -5.17 11.87
N ALA A 188 -9.58 -6.37 11.38
CA ALA A 188 -9.22 -6.58 9.98
C ALA A 188 -10.37 -6.28 8.99
N TYR A 189 -11.60 -6.19 9.50
CA TYR A 189 -12.78 -5.85 8.72
C TYR A 189 -13.12 -4.36 8.78
N LEU A 190 -12.47 -3.56 9.63
CA LEU A 190 -12.79 -2.12 9.71
C LEU A 190 -12.18 -1.35 8.54
N PRO A 191 -12.83 -0.25 8.09
CA PRO A 191 -12.19 0.71 7.22
C PRO A 191 -10.91 1.25 7.87
N LEU A 192 -9.88 1.51 7.06
CA LEU A 192 -8.58 1.98 7.58
C LEU A 192 -8.66 3.24 8.45
N SER A 193 -9.66 4.10 8.22
CA SER A 193 -9.90 5.31 9.03
C SER A 193 -10.32 4.99 10.46
N ASP A 194 -10.91 3.81 10.68
CA ASP A 194 -11.60 3.47 11.92
C ASP A 194 -10.83 2.43 12.73
N VAL A 195 -9.78 1.82 12.16
CA VAL A 195 -8.96 0.78 12.82
C VAL A 195 -8.38 1.26 14.15
N ILE A 196 -7.87 2.51 14.21
CA ILE A 196 -7.29 3.05 15.45
C ILE A 196 -8.37 3.24 16.51
N THR A 197 -9.46 3.91 16.16
CA THR A 197 -10.61 4.11 17.07
C THR A 197 -11.20 2.79 17.53
N GLY A 198 -11.35 1.81 16.62
CA GLY A 198 -11.85 0.48 16.92
C GLY A 198 -10.93 -0.30 17.84
N PHE A 199 -9.61 -0.18 17.66
CA PHE A 199 -8.64 -0.76 18.58
C PHE A 199 -8.75 -0.14 19.97
N ASP A 200 -8.80 1.19 20.08
CA ASP A 200 -8.91 1.87 21.37
C ASP A 200 -10.17 1.42 22.15
N LEU A 201 -11.30 1.29 21.44
CA LEU A 201 -12.57 0.79 22.01
C LEU A 201 -12.46 -0.66 22.47
N VAL A 202 -11.81 -1.53 21.70
CA VAL A 202 -11.63 -2.94 22.08
C VAL A 202 -10.65 -3.07 23.24
N ALA A 203 -9.57 -2.28 23.23
CA ALA A 203 -8.54 -2.26 24.26
C ALA A 203 -9.10 -1.83 25.63
N SER A 204 -10.04 -0.88 25.67
CA SER A 204 -10.68 -0.44 26.92
C SER A 204 -11.55 -1.51 27.60
N GLU A 205 -11.92 -2.58 26.88
CA GLU A 205 -12.72 -3.70 27.43
C GLU A 205 -11.85 -4.81 28.03
N PHE A 206 -10.52 -4.74 27.89
CA PHE A 206 -9.61 -5.71 28.49
C PHE A 206 -9.21 -5.30 29.91
N ASP A 207 -9.06 -6.29 30.78
CA ASP A 207 -8.43 -6.10 32.09
C ASP A 207 -6.92 -5.87 31.96
N ASP A 208 -6.30 -5.29 32.98
CA ASP A 208 -4.86 -4.97 33.06
C ASP A 208 -3.94 -6.18 32.79
N ASP A 209 -4.41 -7.40 33.09
CA ASP A 209 -3.63 -8.63 32.88
C ASP A 209 -3.41 -8.99 31.39
N ALA A 210 -4.12 -8.33 30.48
CA ALA A 210 -4.03 -8.53 29.04
C ALA A 210 -3.16 -7.48 28.32
N GLU A 211 -2.55 -6.54 29.04
CA GLU A 211 -1.73 -5.46 28.47
C GLU A 211 -0.67 -5.99 27.49
N CYS A 212 -0.01 -7.10 27.84
CA CYS A 212 1.01 -7.71 26.99
C CYS A 212 0.50 -8.20 25.62
N LEU A 213 -0.79 -8.56 25.52
CA LEU A 213 -1.44 -8.95 24.26
C LEU A 213 -1.78 -7.72 23.43
N LEU A 214 -2.31 -6.67 24.07
CA LEU A 214 -2.63 -5.39 23.43
C LEU A 214 -1.37 -4.75 22.84
N ASP A 215 -0.31 -4.71 23.64
CA ASP A 215 1.02 -4.20 23.24
C ASP A 215 1.56 -4.89 21.99
N TYR A 216 1.47 -6.23 21.98
CA TYR A 216 1.87 -7.02 20.82
C TYR A 216 1.01 -6.69 19.60
N PHE A 217 -0.31 -6.60 19.80
CA PHE A 217 -1.25 -6.40 18.71
C PHE A 217 -1.03 -5.03 18.06
N GLU A 218 -0.95 -3.97 18.86
CA GLU A 218 -0.71 -2.61 18.39
C GLU A 218 0.62 -2.51 17.63
N LYS A 219 1.72 -3.00 18.22
CA LYS A 219 3.06 -2.93 17.61
C LYS A 219 3.17 -3.70 16.30
N THR A 220 2.48 -4.85 16.20
CA THR A 220 2.63 -5.77 15.07
C THR A 220 1.67 -5.47 13.93
N TRP A 221 0.41 -5.13 14.23
CA TRP A 221 -0.67 -5.08 13.23
C TRP A 221 -1.20 -3.67 12.95
N ILE A 222 -1.12 -2.76 13.92
CA ILE A 222 -1.59 -1.37 13.78
C ILE A 222 -0.43 -0.45 13.42
N GLY A 223 0.69 -0.60 14.12
CA GLY A 223 1.86 0.25 14.08
C GLY A 223 1.80 1.35 15.14
N GLU A 224 2.92 1.60 15.83
CA GLU A 224 2.98 2.65 16.84
C GLU A 224 2.65 4.02 16.24
N PRO A 225 1.78 4.83 16.87
CA PRO A 225 1.61 6.23 16.50
C PRO A 225 3.00 6.88 16.49
N ARG A 226 3.41 7.46 15.34
CA ARG A 226 4.61 8.30 15.31
C ARG A 226 4.40 9.38 16.36
N ARG A 227 5.10 9.28 17.51
CA ARG A 227 5.09 10.29 18.58
C ARG A 227 5.18 11.67 17.91
N ARG A 228 4.13 12.46 18.09
CA ARG A 228 4.01 13.80 17.50
C ARG A 228 5.13 14.70 18.00
#